data_AF-A0A4U9Y389-F1
#
_entry.id   AF-A0A4U9Y389-F1
#
_cell.length_a   1.000
_cell.length_b   1.000
_cell.length_c   1.000
_cell.angle_alpha   90.00
_cell.angle_beta   90.00
_cell.angle_gamma   90.00
#
_symmetry.space_group_name_H-M   'P 1'
#
loop_
_entity.id
_entity.type
_entity.pdbx_description
1 polymer ?
#
loop_
_entity_poly.entity_id
_entity_poly.type
_entity_poly.pdbx_seq_one_letter_code
_entity_poly.pdbx_strand_id
1 'polypeptide(L)'
;MFKKNTKPYSQTTSTVIDELDNFQKKLHMTSIEALVLMDIGVLPKDDAAKQKALLTHELSHAIENILNGMTAQEAIDKMLGDEQEED
;
A
#
# COMPACT_ATOMS: atom_id res chain seq x y z
N MET A 1 21.59 32.10 28.34
CA MET A 1 20.22 31.79 27.90
C MET A 1 20.29 30.81 26.74
N PHE A 2 19.89 29.56 26.95
CA PHE A 2 19.78 28.58 25.87
C PHE A 2 18.46 28.83 25.13
N LYS A 3 18.53 29.25 23.86
CA LYS A 3 17.35 29.34 23.00
C LYS A 3 16.90 27.92 22.67
N LYS A 4 15.83 27.47 23.32
CA LYS A 4 15.08 26.27 22.92
C LYS A 4 14.44 26.56 21.57
N ASN A 5 15.04 26.06 20.49
CA ASN A 5 14.36 25.93 19.20
C ASN A 5 13.45 24.68 19.27
N THR A 6 12.40 24.74 20.08
CA THR A 6 11.27 23.85 19.92
C THR A 6 10.42 24.42 18.80
N LYS A 7 10.56 23.89 17.58
CA LYS A 7 9.58 24.13 16.52
C LYS A 7 8.25 23.54 16.99
N PRO A 8 7.17 24.33 17.12
CA PRO A 8 5.84 23.76 17.30
C PRO A 8 5.34 23.39 15.90
N TYR A 9 5.24 22.10 15.59
CA TYR A 9 4.57 21.69 14.34
C TYR A 9 3.35 20.84 14.64
N SER A 10 2.24 21.55 14.87
CA SER A 10 0.89 21.04 14.99
C SER A 10 0.27 20.72 13.61
N GLN A 11 1.00 20.09 12.67
CA GLN A 11 0.43 19.64 11.38
C GLN A 11 0.95 18.28 10.84
N THR A 12 1.52 17.42 11.69
CA THR A 12 2.17 16.17 11.24
C THR A 12 1.22 15.08 10.72
N THR A 13 -0.06 15.10 11.10
CA THR A 13 -1.00 14.03 10.75
C THR A 13 -1.44 14.07 9.28
N SER A 14 -1.68 15.25 8.70
CA SER A 14 -2.01 15.37 7.26
C SER A 14 -0.89 14.81 6.40
N THR A 15 0.37 15.21 6.68
CA THR A 15 1.52 14.75 5.89
C THR A 15 1.78 13.24 6.00
N VAL A 16 1.51 12.62 7.16
CA VAL A 16 1.70 11.16 7.32
C VAL A 16 0.61 10.40 6.58
N ILE A 17 -0.64 10.87 6.65
CA ILE A 17 -1.78 10.29 5.91
C ILE A 17 -1.55 10.44 4.40
N ASP A 18 -1.10 11.60 3.95
CA ASP A 18 -0.78 11.87 2.54
C ASP A 18 0.35 10.96 2.03
N GLU A 19 1.39 10.72 2.84
CA GLU A 19 2.48 9.79 2.47
C GLU A 19 2.01 8.32 2.48
N LEU A 20 1.08 7.94 3.36
CA LEU A 20 0.47 6.60 3.33
C LEU A 20 -0.41 6.40 2.08
N ASP A 21 -1.16 7.42 1.66
CA ASP A 21 -1.92 7.40 0.40
C ASP A 21 -0.98 7.29 -0.83
N ASN A 22 0.11 8.05 -0.84
CA ASN A 22 1.12 7.94 -1.89
C ASN A 22 1.82 6.57 -1.87
N PHE A 23 2.08 6.02 -0.69
CA PHE A 23 2.72 4.72 -0.53
C PHE A 23 1.83 3.60 -1.08
N GLN A 24 0.54 3.57 -0.75
CA GLN A 24 -0.36 2.54 -1.28
C GLN A 24 -0.46 2.60 -2.81
N LYS A 25 -0.57 3.80 -3.40
CA LYS A 25 -0.61 3.98 -4.86
C LYS A 25 0.63 3.44 -5.56
N LYS A 26 1.81 3.63 -4.93
CA LYS A 26 3.07 3.10 -5.43
C LYS A 26 3.15 1.57 -5.31
N LEU A 27 2.65 0.98 -4.22
CA LEU A 27 2.58 -0.48 -4.09
C LEU A 27 1.65 -1.09 -5.14
N HIS A 28 0.46 -0.50 -5.33
CA HIS A 28 -0.50 -0.91 -6.35
C HIS A 28 0.11 -0.88 -7.76
N MET A 29 0.71 0.26 -8.15
CA MET A 29 1.31 0.41 -9.47
C MET A 29 2.50 -0.55 -9.69
N THR A 30 3.40 -0.65 -8.71
CA THR A 30 4.62 -1.48 -8.85
C THR A 30 4.32 -2.98 -8.83
N SER A 31 3.29 -3.42 -8.09
CA SER A 31 2.84 -4.81 -8.12
C SER A 31 2.24 -5.19 -9.47
N ILE A 32 1.38 -4.33 -10.05
CA ILE A 32 0.84 -4.54 -11.41
C ILE A 32 1.96 -4.57 -12.44
N GLU A 33 2.90 -3.62 -12.39
CA GLU A 33 4.05 -3.60 -13.30
C GLU A 33 4.86 -4.90 -13.21
N ALA A 34 5.14 -5.38 -12.00
CA ALA A 34 5.86 -6.63 -11.79
C ALA A 34 5.10 -7.83 -12.38
N LEU A 35 3.79 -7.92 -12.18
CA LEU A 35 2.95 -8.98 -12.74
C LEU A 35 2.94 -8.95 -14.27
N VAL A 36 2.76 -7.77 -14.87
CA VAL A 36 2.79 -7.61 -16.33
C VAL A 36 4.15 -8.01 -16.90
N LEU A 37 5.25 -7.54 -16.30
CA LEU A 37 6.60 -7.87 -16.75
C LEU A 37 6.91 -9.36 -16.62
N MET A 38 6.40 -10.03 -15.57
CA MET A 38 6.44 -11.49 -15.47
C MET A 38 5.64 -12.12 -16.60
N ASP A 39 4.41 -11.65 -16.85
CA ASP A 39 3.50 -12.24 -17.83
C ASP A 39 4.01 -12.20 -19.27
N ILE A 40 4.65 -11.09 -19.67
CA ILE A 40 5.29 -10.94 -20.98
C ILE A 40 6.70 -11.58 -21.06
N GLY A 41 7.19 -12.19 -19.97
CA GLY A 41 8.47 -12.89 -19.92
C GLY A 41 9.70 -12.01 -19.83
N VAL A 42 9.56 -10.73 -19.45
CA VAL A 42 10.69 -9.83 -19.16
C VAL A 42 11.29 -10.16 -17.79
N LEU A 43 10.44 -10.46 -16.80
CA LEU A 43 10.86 -11.00 -15.50
C LEU A 43 10.62 -12.51 -15.44
N PRO A 44 11.45 -13.27 -14.70
CA PRO A 44 11.21 -14.69 -14.48
C PRO A 44 9.84 -14.92 -13.82
N LYS A 45 9.05 -15.85 -14.36
CA LYS A 45 7.83 -16.35 -13.72
C LYS A 45 8.21 -17.31 -12.59
N ASP A 46 8.66 -16.74 -11.49
CA ASP A 46 8.89 -17.45 -10.22
C ASP A 46 7.62 -17.36 -9.37
N ASP A 47 7.13 -18.50 -8.88
CA ASP A 47 5.87 -18.55 -8.13
C ASP A 47 5.97 -17.71 -6.84
N ALA A 48 7.11 -17.71 -6.16
CA ALA A 48 7.29 -16.90 -4.96
C ALA A 48 7.30 -15.40 -5.28
N ALA A 49 7.94 -15.00 -6.38
CA ALA A 49 7.92 -13.62 -6.87
C ALA A 49 6.51 -13.17 -7.28
N LYS A 50 5.75 -14.03 -7.95
CA LYS A 50 4.35 -13.76 -8.32
C LYS A 50 3.46 -13.59 -7.08
N GLN A 51 3.57 -14.51 -6.12
CA GLN A 51 2.82 -14.41 -4.85
C GLN A 51 3.19 -13.14 -4.08
N LYS A 52 4.46 -12.74 -4.08
CA LYS A 52 4.89 -11.47 -3.48
C LYS A 52 4.26 -10.25 -4.17
N ALA A 53 4.18 -10.25 -5.51
CA ALA A 53 3.55 -9.16 -6.25
C ALA A 53 2.04 -9.08 -5.96
N LEU A 54 1.34 -10.23 -5.94
CA LEU A 54 -0.07 -10.30 -5.57
C LEU A 54 -0.33 -9.81 -4.14
N LEU A 55 0.44 -10.29 -3.16
CA LEU A 55 0.35 -9.81 -1.78
C LEU A 55 0.62 -8.30 -1.68
N THR A 56 1.55 -7.77 -2.47
CA THR A 56 1.85 -6.33 -2.49
C THR A 56 0.67 -5.52 -3.04
N HIS A 57 -0.03 -6.04 -4.04
CA HIS A 57 -1.26 -5.46 -4.58
C HIS A 57 -2.38 -5.48 -3.52
N GLU A 58 -2.65 -6.63 -2.90
CA GLU A 58 -3.64 -6.77 -1.82
C GLU A 58 -3.36 -5.84 -0.62
N LEU A 59 -2.09 -5.73 -0.20
CA LEU A 59 -1.67 -4.83 0.86
C LEU A 59 -1.92 -3.35 0.52
N SER A 60 -1.82 -2.96 -0.75
CA SER A 60 -2.10 -1.59 -1.17
C SER A 60 -3.57 -1.24 -0.93
N HIS A 61 -4.50 -2.12 -1.29
CA HIS A 61 -5.92 -1.95 -1.01
C HIS A 61 -6.22 -1.99 0.49
N ALA A 62 -5.54 -2.83 1.27
CA ALA A 62 -5.70 -2.83 2.72
C ALA A 62 -5.33 -1.48 3.35
N ILE A 63 -4.26 -0.83 2.88
CA ILE A 63 -3.88 0.52 3.33
C ILE A 63 -4.92 1.55 2.87
N GLU A 64 -5.37 1.49 1.62
CA GLU A 64 -6.43 2.37 1.10
C GLU A 64 -7.72 2.25 1.92
N ASN A 65 -8.14 1.04 2.26
CA ASN A 65 -9.31 0.78 3.10
C ASN A 65 -9.19 1.43 4.48
N ILE A 66 -8.01 1.38 5.11
CA ILE A 66 -7.74 2.07 6.39
C ILE A 66 -7.85 3.59 6.21
N LEU A 67 -7.28 4.14 5.13
CA LEU A 67 -7.36 5.57 4.82
C LEU A 67 -8.80 6.03 4.57
N ASN A 68 -9.64 5.15 4.03
CA ASN A 68 -11.08 5.35 3.82
C ASN A 68 -11.93 5.12 5.08
N GLY A 69 -11.31 4.82 6.22
CA GLY A 69 -11.97 4.76 7.53
C GLY A 69 -12.30 3.37 8.03
N MET A 70 -11.87 2.29 7.35
CA MET A 70 -11.93 0.95 7.91
C MET A 70 -10.95 0.81 9.08
N THR A 71 -11.31 -0.02 10.05
CA THR A 71 -10.37 -0.47 11.07
C THR A 71 -9.32 -1.41 10.46
N ALA A 72 -8.18 -1.57 11.15
CA ALA A 72 -7.14 -2.50 10.71
C ALA A 72 -7.65 -3.95 10.57
N GLN A 73 -8.56 -4.39 11.43
CA GLN A 73 -9.12 -5.74 11.34
C GLN A 73 -10.06 -5.89 10.13
N GLU A 74 -10.95 -4.93 9.88
CA GLU A 74 -11.82 -4.95 8.70
C GLU A 74 -11.02 -4.94 7.39
N ALA A 75 -9.93 -4.16 7.34
CA ALA A 75 -9.04 -4.14 6.19
C ALA A 75 -8.31 -5.49 6.00
N ILE A 76 -7.88 -6.14 7.08
CA ILE A 76 -7.28 -7.49 7.03
C ILE A 76 -8.31 -8.54 6.58
N ASP A 77 -9.52 -8.49 7.13
CA ASP A 77 -10.59 -9.43 6.81
C ASP A 77 -10.99 -9.29 5.33
N LYS A 78 -11.05 -8.06 4.79
CA LYS A 78 -11.31 -7.82 3.37
C LYS A 78 -10.14 -8.24 2.48
N MET A 79 -8.89 -8.00 2.91
CA MET A 79 -7.69 -8.43 2.17
C MET A 79 -7.57 -9.95 2.06
N LEU A 80 -7.95 -10.68 3.12
CA LEU A 80 -7.91 -12.16 3.16
C LEU A 80 -9.21 -12.82 2.67
N GLY A 81 -10.27 -12.03 2.49
CA GLY A 81 -11.57 -12.48 2.00
C GLY A 81 -11.62 -12.56 0.48
N ASP A 82 -12.40 -13.50 -0.04
CA ASP A 82 -12.64 -13.65 -1.48
C ASP A 82 -13.54 -12.50 -2.00
N GLU A 83 -12.96 -11.33 -2.28
CA GLU A 83 -13.58 -10.30 -3.12
C GLU A 83 -12.60 -9.86 -4.21
N GLN A 84 -12.47 -10.71 -5.23
CA GLN A 84 -12.08 -10.26 -6.57
C GLN A 84 -13.31 -9.62 -7.23
N GLU A 85 -13.44 -8.30 -7.16
CA GLU A 85 -14.10 -7.54 -8.24
C GLU A 85 -13.37 -6.21 -8.39
N GLU A 86 -12.32 -6.20 -9.20
CA GLU A 86 -12.00 -5.03 -10.02
C GLU A 86 -12.42 -5.36 -11.46
N ASP A 87 -13.41 -4.62 -11.97
CA ASP A 87 -13.82 -4.60 -13.38
C ASP A 87 -12.73 -3.98 -14.28
#